data_AF-A0A6L6LSM4-F1
#
_entry.id   AF-A0A6L6LSM4-F1
#
_cell.length_a   1.000
_cell.length_b   1.000
_cell.length_c   1.000
_cell.angle_alpha   90.00
_cell.angle_beta   90.00
_cell.angle_gamma   90.00
#
_symmetry.space_group_name_H-M   'P 1'
#
loop_
_entity.id
_entity.type
_entity.pdbx_description
1 polymer ?
#
loop_
_entity_poly.entity_id
_entity_poly.type
_entity_poly.pdbx_seq_one_letter_code
_entity_poly.pdbx_strand_id
1 'polypeptide(L)'
;MAWLNLNSYERQEYVELRLNAPKAEKILLEFNPLKISDTPDWNPAWEEWHCYRNPLRIYQQDYEILVDYFNKIYPIKDAFDGTLEQEFSVCFDNWIGKNDWIKIIFEIEKDLNGVLDGERIFLTGFLEWLKEALKYSSIIVVEGNL
;
A
#
# COMPACT_ATOMS: atom_id res chain seq x y z
N MET A 1 -3.87 16.41 10.79
CA MET A 1 -2.64 15.71 11.21
C MET A 1 -2.73 14.29 10.66
N ALA A 2 -1.79 13.90 9.79
CA ALA A 2 -1.82 12.60 9.07
C ALA A 2 -1.57 11.39 9.99
N TRP A 3 -0.86 11.63 11.09
CA TRP A 3 -0.48 10.61 12.06
C TRP A 3 -1.36 10.67 13.30
N LEU A 4 -1.72 9.51 13.83
CA LEU A 4 -2.27 9.31 15.16
C LEU A 4 -1.14 9.25 16.19
N ASN A 5 -1.51 9.29 17.46
CA ASN A 5 -0.58 8.88 18.52
C ASN A 5 -0.30 7.38 18.35
N LEU A 6 0.94 6.95 18.62
CA LEU A 6 1.37 5.55 18.42
C LEU A 6 0.49 4.56 19.17
N ASN A 7 -0.01 4.92 20.36
CA ASN A 7 -0.91 4.09 21.18
C ASN A 7 -2.40 4.24 20.82
N SER A 8 -2.72 4.60 19.58
CA SER A 8 -4.10 4.87 19.16
C SER A 8 -4.44 4.30 17.78
N TYR A 9 -3.77 3.22 17.38
CA TYR A 9 -4.00 2.52 16.11
C TYR A 9 -5.46 2.08 15.92
N GLU A 10 -6.18 1.74 17.01
CA GLU A 10 -7.61 1.40 16.96
C GLU A 10 -8.51 2.54 16.43
N ARG A 11 -7.98 3.76 16.35
CA ARG A 11 -8.67 4.95 15.81
C ARG A 11 -8.39 5.18 14.33
N GLN A 12 -7.71 4.27 13.65
CA GLN A 12 -7.53 4.33 12.20
C GLN A 12 -8.89 4.24 11.49
N GLU A 13 -9.09 5.14 10.54
CA GLU A 13 -10.29 5.20 9.70
C GLU A 13 -9.89 4.71 8.31
N TYR A 14 -10.02 3.41 8.09
CA TYR A 14 -9.61 2.77 6.85
C TYR A 14 -10.40 3.31 5.66
N VAL A 15 -9.67 3.66 4.60
CA VAL A 15 -10.23 3.84 3.27
C VAL A 15 -10.41 2.45 2.69
N GLU A 16 -11.64 2.09 2.31
CA GLU A 16 -11.90 0.84 1.60
C GLU A 16 -12.16 1.14 0.12
N LEU A 17 -11.33 0.56 -0.76
CA LEU A 17 -11.62 0.52 -2.19
C LEU A 17 -12.16 -0.86 -2.53
N ARG A 18 -13.28 -0.88 -3.25
CA ARG A 18 -13.95 -2.12 -3.66
C ARG A 18 -14.43 -2.01 -5.11
N LEU A 19 -14.33 -3.11 -5.83
CA LEU A 19 -14.82 -3.26 -7.20
C LEU A 19 -15.79 -4.45 -7.29
N ASN A 20 -15.32 -5.65 -6.99
CA ASN A 20 -16.01 -6.93 -7.07
C ASN A 20 -16.10 -7.64 -5.72
N ALA A 21 -15.16 -7.40 -4.80
CA ALA A 21 -15.07 -8.14 -3.55
C ALA A 21 -16.35 -8.04 -2.70
N PRO A 22 -16.95 -9.18 -2.29
CA PRO A 22 -18.15 -9.17 -1.48
C PRO A 22 -17.87 -8.57 -0.09
N LYS A 23 -18.90 -7.98 0.53
CA LYS A 23 -18.79 -7.39 1.88
C LYS A 23 -18.32 -8.38 2.96
N ALA A 24 -18.51 -9.68 2.73
CA ALA A 24 -18.11 -10.73 3.65
C ALA A 24 -16.68 -11.25 3.43
N GLU A 25 -15.98 -10.79 2.39
CA GLU A 25 -14.58 -11.16 2.14
C GLU A 25 -13.69 -10.66 3.28
N LYS A 26 -12.80 -11.54 3.73
CA LYS A 26 -11.91 -11.27 4.87
C LYS A 26 -10.44 -11.19 4.47
N ILE A 27 -10.09 -11.85 3.36
CA ILE A 27 -8.73 -11.81 2.83
C ILE A 27 -8.54 -10.45 2.17
N LEU A 28 -7.49 -9.73 2.57
CA LEU A 28 -7.22 -8.37 2.15
C LEU A 28 -5.73 -8.06 2.21
N LEU A 29 -5.37 -6.95 1.56
CA LEU A 29 -4.13 -6.23 1.77
C LEU A 29 -4.43 -4.92 2.49
N GLU A 30 -3.60 -4.59 3.48
CA GLU A 30 -3.55 -3.27 4.12
C GLU A 30 -2.32 -2.52 3.63
N PHE A 31 -2.50 -1.24 3.29
CA PHE A 31 -1.44 -0.35 2.87
C PHE A 31 -1.22 0.69 3.97
N ASN A 32 -0.09 0.56 4.65
CA ASN A 32 0.24 1.26 5.88
C ASN A 32 1.47 2.16 5.66
N PRO A 33 1.27 3.47 5.42
CA PRO A 33 2.38 4.41 5.32
C PRO A 33 3.20 4.43 6.60
N LEU A 34 4.51 4.25 6.47
CA LEU A 34 5.41 4.22 7.62
C LEU A 34 5.73 5.63 8.10
N LYS A 35 5.58 5.90 9.39
CA LYS A 35 6.05 7.13 10.00
C LYS A 35 7.55 7.05 10.25
N ILE A 36 8.32 7.67 9.37
CA ILE A 36 9.79 7.63 9.42
C ILE A 36 10.35 8.57 10.49
N SER A 37 11.40 8.13 11.17
CA SER A 37 12.17 8.92 12.14
C SER A 37 13.58 9.20 11.61
N ASP A 38 14.08 10.41 11.84
CA ASP A 38 15.46 10.82 11.51
C ASP A 38 16.48 10.45 12.61
N THR A 39 16.05 9.73 13.64
CA THR A 39 16.94 9.31 14.73
C THR A 39 17.99 8.31 14.21
N PRO A 40 19.28 8.48 14.56
CA PRO A 40 20.30 7.48 14.23
C PRO A 40 19.90 6.08 14.73
N ASP A 41 20.23 5.05 13.95
CA ASP A 41 19.94 3.64 14.25
C ASP A 41 18.44 3.33 14.47
N TRP A 42 17.55 4.15 13.90
CA TRP A 42 16.11 3.90 13.95
C TRP A 42 15.74 2.58 13.29
N ASN A 43 14.94 1.80 14.01
CA ASN A 43 14.30 0.59 13.53
C ASN A 43 12.79 0.74 13.80
N PRO A 44 11.93 0.60 12.78
CA PRO A 44 10.52 0.91 12.90
C PRO A 44 9.86 -0.04 13.90
N ALA A 45 9.12 0.54 14.84
CA ALA A 45 8.18 -0.20 15.68
C ALA A 45 6.86 -0.43 14.94
N TRP A 46 6.13 -1.49 15.28
CA TRP A 46 4.86 -1.85 14.65
C TRP A 46 3.85 -0.68 14.62
N GLU A 47 3.81 0.10 15.69
CA GLU A 47 2.95 1.28 15.84
C GLU A 47 3.28 2.39 14.81
N GLU A 48 4.48 2.41 14.25
CA GLU A 48 4.91 3.47 13.33
C GLU A 48 4.34 3.32 11.93
N TRP A 49 3.99 2.10 11.47
CA TRP A 49 3.17 1.93 10.26
C TRP A 49 1.67 1.77 10.57
N HIS A 50 1.30 1.49 11.82
CA HIS A 50 -0.09 1.45 12.31
C HIS A 50 -0.60 2.77 12.92
N CYS A 51 0.09 3.89 12.67
CA CYS A 51 -0.34 5.22 13.13
C CYS A 51 -0.76 6.17 12.00
N TYR A 52 -0.72 5.76 10.73
CA TYR A 52 -1.33 6.56 9.67
C TYR A 52 -2.84 6.61 9.88
N ARG A 53 -3.46 7.79 9.79
CA ARG A 53 -4.89 7.96 10.14
C ARG A 53 -5.82 7.20 9.19
N ASN A 54 -5.49 7.17 7.90
CA ASN A 54 -6.37 6.68 6.84
C ASN A 54 -5.68 5.62 5.98
N PRO A 55 -5.24 4.49 6.56
CA PRO A 55 -4.67 3.38 5.80
C PRO A 55 -5.68 2.85 4.77
N LEU A 56 -5.19 2.20 3.73
CA LEU A 56 -6.03 1.65 2.67
C LEU A 56 -6.21 0.15 2.87
N ARG A 57 -7.44 -0.33 2.66
CA ARG A 57 -7.81 -1.74 2.59
C ARG A 57 -8.36 -2.08 1.22
N ILE A 58 -7.84 -3.16 0.65
CA ILE A 58 -8.35 -3.74 -0.59
C ILE A 58 -8.48 -5.24 -0.38
N TYR A 59 -9.63 -5.80 -0.74
CA TYR A 59 -9.95 -7.20 -0.54
C TYR A 59 -9.49 -8.05 -1.73
N GLN A 60 -9.33 -9.36 -1.54
CA GLN A 60 -8.72 -10.28 -2.49
C GLN A 60 -9.17 -10.13 -3.93
N GLN A 61 -10.47 -10.19 -4.21
CA GLN A 61 -10.96 -10.12 -5.58
C GLN A 61 -10.60 -8.80 -6.29
N ASP A 62 -10.31 -7.76 -5.51
CA ASP A 62 -10.00 -6.43 -6.02
C ASP A 62 -8.50 -6.17 -6.07
N TYR A 63 -7.73 -6.65 -5.08
CA TYR A 63 -6.27 -6.46 -5.08
C TYR A 63 -5.58 -7.34 -6.12
N GLU A 64 -6.21 -8.43 -6.58
CA GLU A 64 -5.64 -9.30 -7.62
C GLU A 64 -5.31 -8.50 -8.89
N ILE A 65 -6.09 -7.47 -9.21
CA ILE A 65 -5.82 -6.52 -10.31
C ILE A 65 -4.51 -5.75 -10.07
N LEU A 66 -4.21 -5.41 -8.82
CA LEU A 66 -3.00 -4.67 -8.44
C LEU A 66 -1.76 -5.55 -8.41
N VAL A 67 -1.89 -6.84 -8.11
CA VAL A 67 -0.76 -7.79 -8.06
C VAL A 67 -0.02 -7.85 -9.38
N ASP A 68 -0.73 -7.77 -10.51
CA ASP A 68 -0.10 -7.71 -11.83
C ASP A 68 0.80 -6.46 -11.99
N TYR A 69 0.37 -5.30 -11.47
CA TYR A 69 1.20 -4.09 -11.48
C TYR A 69 2.37 -4.17 -10.51
N PHE A 70 2.19 -4.80 -9.34
CA PHE A 70 3.28 -5.04 -8.40
C PHE A 70 4.34 -5.92 -9.05
N ASN A 71 3.96 -7.05 -9.65
CA ASN A 71 4.91 -7.97 -10.28
C ASN A 71 5.72 -7.35 -11.43
N LYS A 72 5.21 -6.31 -12.11
CA LYS A 72 5.96 -5.59 -13.16
C LYS A 72 7.21 -4.87 -12.63
N ILE A 73 7.24 -4.48 -11.35
CA ILE A 73 8.35 -3.70 -10.79
C ILE A 73 9.39 -4.55 -10.06
N TYR A 74 9.04 -5.78 -9.68
CA TYR A 74 9.97 -6.71 -9.05
C TYR A 74 10.99 -7.27 -10.07
N PRO A 75 12.23 -7.57 -9.65
CA PRO A 75 12.72 -7.50 -8.27
C PRO A 75 12.99 -6.07 -7.80
N ILE A 76 12.77 -5.82 -6.51
CA ILE A 76 13.07 -4.53 -5.85
C ILE A 76 13.92 -4.75 -4.60
N LYS A 77 14.49 -3.66 -4.06
CA LYS A 77 15.07 -3.70 -2.72
C LYS A 77 14.02 -3.30 -1.71
N ASP A 78 13.90 -4.07 -0.64
CA ASP A 78 13.18 -3.68 0.57
C ASP A 78 13.63 -2.27 0.97
N ALA A 79 12.67 -1.37 1.11
CA ALA A 79 12.96 0.04 1.31
C ALA A 79 13.51 0.36 2.70
N PHE A 80 13.38 -0.56 3.65
CA PHE A 80 13.90 -0.41 5.00
C PHE A 80 15.29 -1.04 5.16
N ASP A 81 15.47 -2.33 4.83
CA ASP A 81 16.72 -3.05 5.10
C ASP A 81 17.60 -3.28 3.86
N GLY A 82 17.08 -3.01 2.66
CA GLY A 82 17.79 -3.14 1.40
C GLY A 82 17.91 -4.58 0.86
N THR A 83 17.26 -5.55 1.49
CA THR A 83 17.17 -6.95 1.04
C THR A 83 16.55 -7.00 -0.36
N LEU A 84 17.08 -7.86 -1.23
CA LEU A 84 16.58 -8.00 -2.60
C LEU A 84 15.38 -8.95 -2.63
N GLU A 85 14.19 -8.39 -2.84
CA GLU A 85 12.95 -9.14 -2.96
C GLU A 85 12.68 -9.50 -4.42
N GLN A 86 12.37 -10.79 -4.68
CA GLN A 86 12.21 -11.31 -6.04
C GLN A 86 10.79 -11.15 -6.58
N GLU A 87 9.79 -11.18 -5.70
CA GLU A 87 8.38 -11.18 -6.06
C GLU A 87 7.56 -10.52 -4.95
N PHE A 88 6.37 -10.03 -5.31
CA PHE A 88 5.42 -9.51 -4.35
C PHE A 88 4.82 -10.66 -3.52
N SER A 89 4.81 -10.53 -2.20
CA SER A 89 4.27 -11.55 -1.30
C SER A 89 2.90 -11.13 -0.76
N VAL A 90 1.89 -11.98 -0.92
CA VAL A 90 0.58 -11.79 -0.24
C VAL A 90 0.57 -12.34 1.19
N CYS A 91 1.62 -13.07 1.60
CA CYS A 91 1.71 -13.72 2.92
C CYS A 91 2.67 -13.02 3.88
N PHE A 92 3.46 -12.07 3.40
CA PHE A 92 4.48 -11.35 4.17
C PHE A 92 4.43 -9.87 3.86
N ASP A 93 4.96 -9.06 4.77
CA ASP A 93 5.00 -7.61 4.62
C ASP A 93 5.93 -7.21 3.48
N ASN A 94 5.46 -6.30 2.63
CA ASN A 94 6.27 -5.76 1.53
C ASN A 94 6.59 -4.29 1.83
N TRP A 95 7.86 -3.97 2.04
CA TRP A 95 8.30 -2.60 2.34
C TRP A 95 8.67 -1.87 1.05
N ILE A 96 7.66 -1.25 0.42
CA ILE A 96 7.83 -0.65 -0.91
C ILE A 96 8.18 0.83 -0.77
N GLY A 97 9.29 1.22 -1.42
CA GLY A 97 9.82 2.58 -1.40
C GLY A 97 9.13 3.51 -2.38
N LYS A 98 9.20 4.82 -2.12
CA LYS A 98 8.57 5.87 -2.94
C LYS A 98 8.93 5.80 -4.43
N ASN A 99 10.18 5.48 -4.74
CA ASN A 99 10.61 5.38 -6.14
C ASN A 99 9.95 4.19 -6.87
N ASP A 100 9.71 3.09 -6.16
CA ASP A 100 9.03 1.91 -6.71
C ASP A 100 7.53 2.15 -6.81
N TRP A 101 6.92 2.86 -5.84
CA TRP A 101 5.54 3.34 -5.98
C TRP A 101 5.34 4.26 -7.18
N ILE A 102 6.32 5.13 -7.49
CA ILE A 102 6.25 5.98 -8.69
C ILE A 102 6.23 5.13 -9.97
N LYS A 103 6.95 3.99 -10.01
CA LYS A 103 6.89 3.06 -11.14
C LYS A 103 5.51 2.39 -11.25
N ILE A 104 4.93 1.96 -10.12
CA ILE A 104 3.57 1.40 -10.08
C ILE A 104 2.55 2.44 -10.59
N ILE A 105 2.64 3.68 -10.12
CA ILE A 105 1.77 4.78 -10.58
C ILE A 105 1.86 4.92 -12.10
N PHE A 106 3.08 4.94 -12.64
CA PHE A 106 3.30 5.06 -14.08
C PHE A 106 2.68 3.89 -14.87
N GLU A 107 2.85 2.65 -14.41
CA GLU A 107 2.27 1.48 -15.08
C GLU A 107 0.74 1.49 -15.05
N ILE A 108 0.12 1.89 -13.94
CA ILE A 108 -1.35 2.01 -13.84
C ILE A 108 -1.86 3.15 -14.73
N GLU A 109 -1.22 4.33 -14.71
CA GLU A 109 -1.63 5.48 -15.52
C GLU A 109 -1.57 5.20 -17.03
N LYS A 110 -0.58 4.42 -17.47
CA LYS A 110 -0.43 3.98 -18.85
C LYS A 110 -1.61 3.11 -19.31
N ASP A 111 -2.06 2.20 -18.45
CA ASP A 111 -3.10 1.22 -18.77
C ASP A 111 -4.52 1.77 -18.53
N LEU A 112 -4.65 2.87 -17.77
CA LEU A 112 -5.93 3.45 -17.32
C LEU A 112 -6.95 3.72 -18.44
N ASN A 113 -6.48 4.03 -19.66
CA ASN A 113 -7.37 4.26 -20.80
C ASN A 113 -7.93 3.00 -21.45
N GLY A 114 -7.28 1.85 -21.25
CA GLY A 114 -7.66 0.56 -21.83
C GLY A 114 -8.57 -0.30 -20.95
N VAL A 115 -8.77 0.06 -19.68
CA VAL A 115 -9.57 -0.72 -18.72
C VAL A 115 -11.06 -0.36 -18.76
N LEU A 116 -11.89 -1.26 -18.22
CA LEU A 116 -13.33 -1.07 -18.06
C LEU A 116 -13.63 0.08 -17.08
N ASP A 117 -14.80 0.71 -17.20
CA ASP A 117 -15.16 1.88 -16.38
C ASP A 117 -15.09 1.62 -14.87
N GLY A 118 -15.54 0.45 -14.41
CA GLY A 118 -15.46 0.08 -12.98
C GLY A 118 -14.01 -0.03 -12.50
N GLU A 119 -13.17 -0.71 -13.26
CA GLU A 119 -11.74 -0.86 -12.98
C GLU A 119 -11.02 0.51 -13.03
N ARG A 120 -11.38 1.37 -13.99
CA ARG A 120 -10.87 2.74 -14.08
C ARG A 120 -11.15 3.53 -12.81
N ILE A 121 -12.37 3.46 -12.28
CA ILE A 121 -12.76 4.14 -11.03
C ILE A 121 -11.94 3.59 -9.86
N PHE A 122 -11.83 2.27 -9.76
CA PHE A 122 -11.05 1.60 -8.72
C PHE A 122 -9.56 2.00 -8.76
N LEU A 123 -8.91 1.89 -9.91
CA LEU A 123 -7.50 2.25 -10.11
C LEU A 123 -7.27 3.75 -9.89
N THR A 124 -8.19 4.61 -10.30
CA THR A 124 -8.10 6.05 -10.02
C THR A 124 -8.16 6.31 -8.51
N GLY A 125 -9.09 5.68 -7.79
CA GLY A 125 -9.17 5.79 -6.33
C GLY A 125 -7.91 5.29 -5.63
N PHE A 126 -7.32 4.20 -6.12
CA PHE A 126 -6.04 3.69 -5.62
C PHE A 126 -4.91 4.71 -5.83
N LEU A 127 -4.80 5.27 -7.04
CA LEU A 127 -3.80 6.29 -7.36
C LEU A 127 -3.96 7.56 -6.54
N GLU A 128 -5.19 8.01 -6.30
CA GLU A 128 -5.48 9.19 -5.47
C GLU A 128 -5.03 8.96 -4.03
N TRP A 129 -5.39 7.83 -3.42
CA TRP A 129 -4.97 7.48 -2.07
C TRP A 129 -3.43 7.37 -1.99
N LEU A 130 -2.82 6.66 -2.93
CA LEU A 130 -1.38 6.43 -2.96
C LEU A 130 -0.60 7.75 -3.06
N LYS A 131 -1.01 8.64 -3.97
CA LYS A 131 -0.38 9.96 -4.14
C LYS A 131 -0.52 10.84 -2.89
N GLU A 132 -1.63 10.75 -2.17
CA GLU A 132 -1.80 11.45 -0.89
C GLU A 132 -0.88 10.87 0.20
N ALA A 133 -0.85 9.54 0.35
CA ALA A 133 0.01 8.86 1.32
C ALA A 133 1.51 9.19 1.13
N LEU A 134 1.97 9.23 -0.13
CA LEU A 134 3.36 9.54 -0.48
C LEU A 134 3.78 11.00 -0.23
N LYS A 135 2.86 11.88 0.18
CA LYS A 135 3.20 13.21 0.71
C LYS A 135 3.73 13.14 2.13
N TYR A 136 3.35 12.12 2.90
CA TYR A 136 3.69 11.99 4.32
C TYR A 136 4.74 10.90 4.58
N SER A 137 4.88 9.91 3.69
CA SER A 137 5.87 8.86 3.83
C SER A 137 6.61 8.57 2.53
N SER A 138 7.82 8.00 2.67
CA SER A 138 8.58 7.42 1.56
C SER A 138 8.56 5.89 1.54
N ILE A 139 7.92 5.24 2.52
CA ILE A 139 7.78 3.78 2.59
C ILE A 139 6.32 3.47 2.93
N ILE A 140 5.71 2.56 2.18
CA ILE A 140 4.39 2.01 2.52
C ILE A 140 4.58 0.52 2.72
N VAL A 141 4.23 0.04 3.91
CA VAL A 141 4.23 -1.37 4.25
C VAL A 141 2.92 -1.95 3.74
N VAL A 142 2.99 -2.96 2.87
CA VAL A 142 1.82 -3.68 2.36
C VAL A 142 1.74 -5.02 3.09
N GLU A 143 0.74 -5.15 3.96
CA GLU A 143 0.54 -6.31 4.82
C GLU A 143 -0.63 -7.16 4.30
N GLY A 144 -0.41 -8.45 4.15
CA GLY A 144 -1.46 -9.42 3.83
C GLY A 144 -1.88 -10.22 5.05
N ASN A 145 -3.10 -10.74 5.04
CA ASN A 145 -3.64 -11.56 6.13
C ASN A 145 -3.94 -13.02 5.71
N LEU A 146 -3.22 -13.51 4.70
CA LEU A 146 -3.38 -14.86 4.13
C LEU A 146 -2.74 -15.95 5.00
#